data_AF-A0A662GZV9-F1
#
_entry.id   AF-A0A662GZV9-F1
#
_cell.length_a   1.000
_cell.length_b   1.000
_cell.length_c   1.000
_cell.angle_alpha   90.00
_cell.angle_beta   90.00
_cell.angle_gamma   90.00
#
_symmetry.space_group_name_H-M   'P 1'
#
loop_
_entity.id
_entity.type
_entity.pdbx_description
1 polymer ?
#
loop_
_entity_poly.entity_id
_entity_poly.type
_entity_poly.pdbx_seq_one_letter_code
_entity_poly.pdbx_strand_id
1 'polypeptide(L)'
;MPSPGVRARVDRFWRGVRRLGEIRSAGIDAFLRDENLVDAAERNLQVAVEAFIDVCEALISYSYVRWPLLGRTGTLAECSGRRGC
;
A
#
# COMPACT_ATOMS: atom_id res chain seq x y z
N MET A 1 -10.18 -10.32 5.73
CA MET A 1 -11.04 -9.18 6.09
C MET A 1 -11.67 -8.63 4.83
N PRO A 2 -12.93 -8.18 4.82
CA PRO A 2 -13.50 -7.51 3.65
C PRO A 2 -12.64 -6.29 3.28
N SER A 3 -12.41 -6.09 1.98
CA SER A 3 -11.65 -4.95 1.46
C SER A 3 -12.27 -3.64 1.95
N PRO A 4 -11.58 -2.84 2.79
CA PRO A 4 -12.04 -1.50 3.10
C PRO A 4 -12.15 -0.72 1.78
N GLY A 5 -13.26 0.00 1.58
CA GLY A 5 -13.38 0.89 0.43
C GLY A 5 -12.22 1.89 0.38
N VAL A 6 -11.85 2.36 -0.82
CA VAL A 6 -10.70 3.26 -1.05
C VAL A 6 -10.67 4.44 -0.07
N ARG A 7 -11.85 5.01 0.24
CA ARG A 7 -11.99 6.10 1.22
C ARG A 7 -11.40 5.75 2.59
N ALA A 8 -11.67 4.55 3.11
CA ALA A 8 -11.16 4.12 4.41
C ALA A 8 -9.63 3.96 4.41
N ARG A 9 -9.04 3.57 3.26
CA ARG A 9 -7.58 3.47 3.09
C ARG A 9 -6.94 4.87 3.06
N VAL A 10 -7.55 5.81 2.34
CA VAL A 10 -7.15 7.23 2.35
C VAL A 10 -7.26 7.84 3.76
N ASP A 11 -8.35 7.58 4.47
CA ASP A 11 -8.54 8.06 5.84
C ASP A 11 -7.46 7.49 6.79
N ARG A 12 -7.06 6.23 6.60
CA ARG A 12 -5.97 5.59 7.35
C ARG A 12 -4.62 6.25 7.07
N PHE A 13 -4.32 6.51 5.80
CA PHE A 13 -3.10 7.22 5.40
C PHE A 13 -3.01 8.58 6.11
N TRP A 14 -4.06 9.38 6.06
CA TRP A 14 -4.09 10.71 6.68
C TRP A 14 -3.93 10.68 8.20
N ARG A 15 -4.46 9.65 8.88
CA ARG A 15 -4.21 9.49 10.33
C ARG A 15 -2.73 9.29 10.63
N GLY A 16 -2.04 8.43 9.87
CA GLY A 16 -0.60 8.21 10.01
C GLY A 16 0.19 9.50 9.78
N VAL A 17 -0.10 10.23 8.70
CA VAL A 17 0.54 11.52 8.39
C VAL A 17 0.30 12.55 9.49
N ARG A 18 -0.92 12.64 10.03
CA ARG A 18 -1.22 13.59 11.12
C ARG A 18 -0.40 13.28 12.38
N ARG A 19 -0.28 12.00 12.76
CA ARG A 19 0.55 11.57 13.89
C ARG A 19 2.03 11.88 13.67
N LEU A 20 2.54 11.68 12.46
CA LEU A 20 3.91 12.09 12.12
C LEU A 20 4.10 13.62 12.24
N GLY A 21 3.08 14.41 11.87
CA GLY A 21 3.07 15.86 12.08
C GLY A 21 3.11 16.26 13.56
N GLU A 22 2.36 15.56 14.41
CA GLU A 22 2.40 15.72 15.87
C GLU A 22 3.80 15.40 16.42
N ILE A 23 4.43 14.30 15.97
CA ILE A 23 5.80 13.92 16.39
C ILE A 23 6.82 14.97 15.92
N ARG A 24 6.72 15.43 14.67
CA ARG A 24 7.60 16.48 14.12
C ARG A 24 7.56 17.75 14.97
N SER A 25 6.41 18.09 15.54
CA SER A 25 6.24 19.30 16.36
C SER A 25 6.99 19.25 17.70
N ALA A 26 7.37 18.06 18.18
CA ALA A 26 8.18 17.90 19.39
C ALA A 26 9.65 18.39 19.22
N GLY A 27 10.12 18.53 17.99
CA GLY A 27 11.47 19.00 17.68
C GLY A 27 12.53 17.89 17.67
N ILE A 28 13.68 18.20 17.05
CA ILE A 28 14.73 17.21 16.77
C ILE A 28 15.42 16.69 18.05
N ASP A 29 15.63 17.55 19.05
CA ASP A 29 16.31 17.15 20.29
C ASP A 29 15.48 16.17 21.12
N ALA A 30 14.16 16.36 21.18
CA ALA A 30 13.25 15.43 21.83
C ALA A 30 13.21 14.10 21.08
N PHE A 31 13.15 14.16 19.75
CA PHE A 31 13.14 12.96 18.89
C PHE A 31 14.39 12.10 19.06
N LEU A 32 15.58 12.71 19.16
CA LEU A 32 16.83 11.96 19.29
C LEU A 32 17.07 11.39 20.70
N ARG A 33 16.39 11.91 21.72
CA ARG A 33 16.58 11.51 23.12
C ARG A 33 15.50 10.54 23.62
N ASP A 34 14.34 10.50 22.97
CA ASP A 34 13.22 9.64 23.36
C ASP A 34 13.01 8.54 22.32
N GLU A 35 13.48 7.34 22.65
CA GLU A 35 13.34 6.14 21.82
C GLU A 35 11.87 5.82 21.52
N ASN A 36 10.94 6.14 22.44
CA ASN A 36 9.51 5.93 22.20
C ASN A 36 8.96 6.84 21.09
N LEU A 37 9.52 8.05 20.93
CA LEU A 37 9.13 8.94 19.83
C LEU A 37 9.65 8.41 18.50
N VAL A 38 10.84 7.81 18.49
CA VAL A 38 11.41 7.16 17.30
C VAL A 38 10.56 5.96 16.89
N ASP A 39 10.27 5.06 17.82
CA ASP A 39 9.42 3.88 17.58
C ASP A 39 8.01 4.27 17.12
N ALA A 40 7.43 5.30 17.75
CA ALA A 40 6.15 5.83 17.34
C ALA A 40 6.21 6.40 15.91
N ALA A 41 7.27 7.11 15.54
CA ALA A 41 7.43 7.64 14.19
C ALA A 41 7.58 6.51 13.16
N GLU A 42 8.43 5.52 13.43
CA GLU A 42 8.62 4.36 12.57
C GLU A 42 7.29 3.65 12.33
N ARG A 43 6.54 3.35 13.40
CA ARG A 43 5.27 2.64 13.29
C ARG A 43 4.23 3.44 12.51
N ASN A 44 4.12 4.75 12.76
CA ASN A 44 3.18 5.60 12.03
C ASN A 44 3.57 5.76 10.56
N LEU A 45 4.87 5.79 10.24
CA LEU A 45 5.36 5.80 8.86
C LEU A 45 5.01 4.50 8.14
N GLN A 46 5.27 3.35 8.77
CA GLN A 46 4.91 2.06 8.21
C GLN A 46 3.41 1.98 7.89
N VAL A 47 2.55 2.38 8.83
CA VAL A 47 1.09 2.38 8.62
C VAL A 47 0.66 3.31 7.48
N ALA A 48 1.31 4.48 7.35
CA ALA A 48 1.03 5.39 6.24
C ALA A 48 1.45 4.78 4.90
N VAL A 49 2.64 4.19 4.82
CA VAL A 49 3.14 3.54 3.60
C VAL A 49 2.25 2.37 3.20
N GLU A 50 1.86 1.50 4.14
CA GLU A 50 0.94 0.39 3.88
C GLU A 50 -0.42 0.90 3.36
N ALA A 51 -0.99 1.92 3.99
CA ALA A 51 -2.25 2.53 3.55
C ALA A 51 -2.14 3.17 2.16
N PHE A 52 -0.97 3.68 1.78
CA PHE A 52 -0.71 4.22 0.45
C PHE A 52 -0.62 3.10 -0.60
N ILE A 53 0.12 2.03 -0.31
CA ILE A 53 0.22 0.85 -1.20
C ILE A 53 -1.16 0.26 -1.44
N ASP A 54 -1.96 0.12 -0.39
CA ASP A 54 -3.35 -0.31 -0.42
C ASP A 54 -4.25 0.50 -1.38
N VAL A 55 -4.05 1.83 -1.43
CA VAL A 55 -4.76 2.70 -2.37
C VAL A 55 -4.27 2.48 -3.80
N CYS A 56 -2.95 2.37 -4.00
CA CYS A 56 -2.36 2.08 -5.30
C CYS A 56 -2.85 0.74 -5.86
N GLU A 57 -2.90 -0.30 -5.03
CA GLU A 57 -3.43 -1.61 -5.42
C GLU A 57 -4.90 -1.51 -5.85
N ALA A 58 -5.72 -0.77 -5.09
CA ALA A 58 -7.10 -0.54 -5.47
C ALA A 58 -7.21 0.19 -6.82
N LEU A 59 -6.44 1.25 -7.04
CA LEU A 59 -6.43 2.00 -8.31
C LEU A 59 -5.99 1.13 -9.49
N ILE A 60 -4.94 0.32 -9.29
CA ILE A 60 -4.46 -0.64 -10.29
C ILE A 60 -5.56 -1.65 -10.60
N SER A 61 -6.23 -2.21 -9.59
CA SER A 61 -7.32 -3.18 -9.79
C SER A 61 -8.46 -2.59 -10.62
N TYR A 62 -8.86 -1.34 -10.38
CA TYR A 62 -9.88 -0.66 -11.21
C TYR A 62 -9.42 -0.42 -12.64
N SER A 63 -8.12 -0.17 -12.83
CA SER A 63 -7.52 0.07 -14.15
C SER A 63 -7.43 -1.23 -14.95
N TYR A 64 -7.09 -2.35 -14.32
CA TYR A 64 -7.05 -3.68 -14.96
C TYR A 64 -8.44 -4.25 -15.26
N VAL A 65 -9.44 -4.01 -14.42
CA VAL A 65 -10.84 -4.38 -14.70
C VAL A 65 -11.38 -3.69 -15.96
N ARG A 66 -10.78 -2.56 -16.37
CA ARG A 66 -11.15 -1.79 -17.57
C ARG A 66 -10.33 -2.13 -18.82
N TRP A 67 -9.48 -3.16 -18.81
CA TRP A 67 -8.69 -3.54 -19.98
C TRP A 67 -9.27 -4.75 -20.73
N PRO A 68 -9.99 -4.56 -21.85
CA PRO A 68 -10.25 -5.64 -22.80
C PRO A 68 -9.18 -5.74 -23.91
N LEU A 69 -7.98 -5.17 -23.78
CA LEU A 69 -7.05 -5.00 -24.92
C LEU A 69 -5.65 -5.59 -24.73
N LEU A 70 -5.54 -6.77 -24.14
CA LEU A 70 -4.41 -7.66 -24.42
C LEU A 70 -5.05 -8.99 -24.73
N GLY A 71 -5.45 -9.11 -26.01
CA GLY A 71 -5.74 -10.38 -26.61
C GLY A 71 -4.62 -11.35 -26.23
N ARG A 72 -5.03 -12.52 -25.73
CA ARG A 72 -4.69 -13.80 -26.35
C ARG A 72 -3.41 -13.77 -27.22
N THR A 73 -2.27 -13.50 -26.61
CA THR A 73 -0.94 -13.95 -27.02
C THR A 73 -0.36 -14.48 -25.73
N GLY A 74 -0.56 -15.76 -25.43
CA GLY A 74 0.27 -16.79 -26.05
C GLY A 74 1.57 -16.87 -25.25
N THR A 75 1.86 -18.03 -24.66
CA THR A 75 3.08 -18.39 -23.90
C THR A 75 3.22 -17.68 -22.55
N LEU A 76 3.00 -18.34 -21.41
CA LEU A 76 4.08 -19.06 -20.70
C LEU A 76 3.54 -19.99 -19.58
N ALA A 77 2.47 -20.76 -19.80
CA ALA A 77 1.94 -21.64 -18.73
C ALA A 77 1.36 -22.99 -19.17
N GLU A 78 1.54 -23.44 -20.41
CA GLU A 78 1.13 -24.78 -20.84
C GLU A 78 2.27 -25.53 -21.57
N CYS A 79 3.44 -25.57 -20.94
CA CYS A 79 4.45 -26.59 -21.23
C CYS A 79 4.22 -27.82 -20.35
N SER A 80 3.04 -28.45 -20.44
CA SER A 80 2.84 -29.79 -19.90
C SER A 80 1.64 -30.47 -20.55
N GLY A 81 1.93 -31.25 -21.59
CA GLY A 81 1.11 -32.41 -21.93
C GLY A 81 -0.07 -32.17 -22.86
N ARG A 82 0.18 -32.27 -24.17
CA ARG A 82 -0.70 -33.01 -25.10
C ARG A 82 0.06 -33.32 -26.39
N ARG A 83 0.63 -34.53 -26.43
CA ARG A 83 0.87 -35.27 -27.68
C ARG A 83 -0.49 -35.79 -28.15
N GLY A 84 -0.80 -35.64 -29.44
CA GLY A 84 -1.90 -36.37 -30.07
C GLY A 84 -2.72 -35.53 -31.04
N CYS A 85 -2.16 -35.24 -32.21
CA CYS A 85 -2.81 -35.30 -33.52
C CYS A 85 -1.72 -35.71 -34.52
#